data_AF-A0A2I0THS9-F1
#
_entry.id   AF-A0A2I0THS9-F1
#
_cell.length_a   1.000
_cell.length_b   1.000
_cell.length_c   1.000
_cell.angle_alpha   90.00
_cell.angle_beta   90.00
_cell.angle_gamma   90.00
#
_symmetry.space_group_name_H-M   'P 1'
#
loop_
_entity.id
_entity.type
_entity.pdbx_description
1 polymer ?
#
loop_
_entity_poly.entity_id
_entity_poly.type
_entity_poly.pdbx_seq_one_letter_code
_entity_poly.pdbx_strand_id
1 'polypeptide(L)'
;MRGTSYRYFAGLEGVITGVLDEFPHVWSKRRELFVLGLIIVCFLGSLATLTFGGAYVVKLFEEYATGPAVLTVVFLEAVAVAWFYGITQFCNDVKEMLGFTPGWYWRVCWVAISPIFLLFVTCSFLSNPPELRLFEYNYPYWTTVVGYCIGTSSVICIPIYMVYRLIITPGTLKERILKSITPETATEIPFGDIRMNAV
;
A
#
# COMPACT_ATOMS: atom_id res chain seq x y z
N MET A 1 -1.14 -11.83 -26.34
CA MET A 1 -0.71 -12.67 -25.20
C MET A 1 0.50 -12.14 -24.42
N ARG A 2 1.37 -11.25 -24.94
CA ARG A 2 2.50 -10.70 -24.16
C ARG A 2 2.13 -9.66 -23.08
N GLY A 3 1.02 -8.94 -23.24
CA GLY A 3 0.65 -7.82 -22.35
C GLY A 3 0.21 -8.19 -20.94
N THR A 4 -0.29 -9.40 -20.71
CA THR A 4 -0.77 -9.85 -19.40
C THR A 4 0.37 -10.26 -18.47
N SER A 5 1.46 -10.84 -19.01
CA SER A 5 2.62 -11.26 -18.22
C SER A 5 3.31 -10.09 -17.49
N TYR A 6 3.34 -8.90 -18.09
CA TYR A 6 3.97 -7.73 -17.47
C TYR A 6 3.23 -7.21 -16.24
N ARG A 7 1.90 -7.41 -16.14
CA ARG A 7 1.10 -6.92 -15.00
C ARG A 7 1.41 -7.70 -13.72
N TYR A 8 1.47 -9.02 -13.83
CA TYR A 8 1.82 -9.89 -12.70
C TYR A 8 3.26 -9.66 -12.25
N PHE A 9 4.17 -9.48 -13.21
CA PHE A 9 5.57 -9.18 -12.92
C PHE A 9 5.70 -7.84 -12.16
N ALA A 10 5.05 -6.78 -12.62
CA ALA A 10 5.09 -5.48 -11.96
C ALA A 10 4.51 -5.53 -10.53
N GLY A 11 3.40 -6.23 -10.32
CA GLY A 11 2.80 -6.39 -8.99
C GLY A 11 3.70 -7.16 -8.02
N LEU A 12 4.27 -8.29 -8.46
CA LEU A 12 5.19 -9.07 -7.64
C LEU A 12 6.50 -8.31 -7.36
N GLU A 13 7.07 -7.65 -8.36
CA GLU A 13 8.30 -6.86 -8.19
C GLU A 13 8.08 -5.72 -7.20
N GLY A 14 6.93 -5.04 -7.23
CA GLY A 14 6.59 -4.02 -6.24
C GLY A 14 6.58 -4.54 -4.80
N VAL A 15 5.99 -5.71 -4.57
CA VAL A 15 5.98 -6.37 -3.23
C VAL A 15 7.40 -6.79 -2.83
N ILE A 16 8.16 -7.37 -3.77
CA ILE A 16 9.54 -7.81 -3.52
C ILE A 16 10.42 -6.63 -3.14
N THR A 17 10.39 -5.55 -3.91
CA THR A 17 11.16 -4.35 -3.64
C THR A 17 10.76 -3.73 -2.31
N GLY A 18 9.46 -3.59 -2.02
CA GLY A 18 8.98 -3.03 -0.75
C GLY A 18 9.48 -3.80 0.48
N VAL A 19 9.49 -5.13 0.45
CA VAL A 19 10.00 -5.94 1.56
C VAL A 19 11.53 -5.91 1.67
N LEU A 20 12.23 -5.88 0.53
CA LEU A 20 13.70 -5.81 0.51
C LEU A 20 14.22 -4.44 1.00
N ASP A 21 13.50 -3.36 0.70
CA ASP A 21 13.85 -2.01 1.15
C ASP A 21 13.62 -1.82 2.66
N GLU A 22 12.61 -2.47 3.23
CA GLU A 22 12.35 -2.44 4.68
C GLU A 22 13.35 -3.31 5.48
N PHE A 23 13.76 -4.46 4.95
CA PHE A 23 14.67 -5.40 5.63
C PHE A 23 15.96 -5.69 4.84
N PRO A 24 16.78 -4.67 4.50
CA PRO A 24 17.93 -4.83 3.63
C PRO A 24 19.00 -5.74 4.24
N HIS A 25 19.24 -5.65 5.55
CA HIS A 25 20.28 -6.45 6.22
C HIS A 25 19.95 -7.95 6.26
N VAL A 26 18.68 -8.33 6.30
CA VAL A 26 18.25 -9.73 6.44
C VAL A 26 18.12 -10.41 5.07
N TRP A 27 17.53 -9.72 4.09
CA TRP A 27 17.09 -10.35 2.84
C TRP A 27 17.91 -9.98 1.60
N SER A 28 18.75 -8.93 1.64
CA SER A 28 19.54 -8.49 0.47
C SER A 28 20.43 -9.61 -0.11
N LYS A 29 21.02 -10.47 0.74
CA LYS A 29 21.89 -11.58 0.30
C LYS A 29 21.14 -12.81 -0.20
N ARG A 30 19.82 -12.92 0.02
CA ARG A 30 19.02 -14.13 -0.26
C ARG A 30 17.73 -13.81 -1.02
N ARG A 31 17.78 -12.84 -1.95
CA ARG A 31 16.62 -12.41 -2.74
C ARG A 31 15.93 -13.59 -3.46
N GLU A 32 16.69 -14.51 -4.04
CA GLU A 32 16.13 -15.66 -4.78
C GLU A 32 15.29 -16.57 -3.88
N LEU A 33 15.72 -16.83 -2.64
CA LEU A 33 14.96 -17.64 -1.69
C LEU A 33 13.68 -16.94 -1.23
N PHE A 34 13.71 -15.62 -1.06
CA PHE A 34 12.51 -14.82 -0.77
C PHE A 34 11.49 -14.92 -1.89
N VAL A 35 11.93 -14.71 -3.14
CA VAL A 35 11.06 -14.78 -4.32
C VAL A 35 10.46 -16.18 -4.46
N LEU A 36 11.25 -17.24 -4.26
CA LEU A 36 10.75 -18.61 -4.28
C LEU A 36 9.67 -18.82 -3.20
N GLY A 37 9.91 -18.36 -1.97
CA GLY A 37 8.93 -18.43 -0.88
C GLY A 37 7.64 -17.68 -1.21
N LEU A 38 7.74 -16.47 -1.75
CA LEU A 38 6.59 -15.66 -2.16
C LEU A 38 5.76 -16.37 -3.24
N ILE A 39 6.41 -16.94 -4.27
CA ILE A 39 5.73 -17.68 -5.34
C ILE A 39 5.02 -18.92 -4.76
N ILE A 40 5.63 -19.64 -3.84
CA ILE A 40 5.01 -20.79 -3.17
C ILE A 40 3.76 -20.35 -2.40
N VAL A 41 3.82 -19.25 -1.64
CA VAL A 41 2.65 -18.71 -0.91
C VAL A 41 1.54 -18.30 -1.89
N CYS A 42 1.88 -17.60 -2.98
CA CYS A 42 0.91 -17.24 -4.02
C CYS A 42 0.27 -18.48 -4.68
N PHE A 43 1.05 -19.53 -4.92
CA PHE A 43 0.56 -20.78 -5.48
C PHE A 43 -0.41 -21.49 -4.53
N LEU A 44 -0.07 -21.58 -3.24
CA LEU A 44 -0.95 -22.15 -2.22
C LEU A 44 -2.26 -21.36 -2.07
N GLY A 45 -2.19 -20.02 -2.08
CA GLY A 45 -3.38 -19.17 -2.05
C GLY A 45 -4.26 -19.35 -3.30
N SER A 46 -3.63 -19.52 -4.47
CA SER A 46 -4.32 -19.76 -5.73
C SER A 46 -4.96 -21.16 -5.81
N LEU A 47 -4.57 -22.11 -4.96
CA LEU A 47 -5.16 -23.44 -4.98
C LEU A 47 -6.67 -23.42 -4.70
N ALA A 48 -7.13 -22.47 -3.87
CA ALA A 48 -8.56 -22.27 -3.61
C ALA A 48 -9.35 -21.87 -4.87
N THR A 49 -8.73 -21.12 -5.79
CA THR A 49 -9.35 -20.67 -7.04
C THR A 49 -9.26 -21.69 -8.17
N LEU A 50 -8.49 -22.78 -8.00
CA LEU A 50 -8.38 -23.88 -8.97
C LEU A 50 -9.44 -24.97 -8.78
N THR A 51 -10.28 -24.87 -7.76
CA THR A 51 -11.37 -25.83 -7.51
C THR A 51 -12.52 -25.67 -8.53
N PHE A 52 -13.43 -26.65 -8.62
CA PHE A 52 -14.60 -26.56 -9.51
C PHE A 52 -15.47 -25.32 -9.24
N GLY A 53 -15.50 -24.82 -8.00
CA GLY A 53 -16.17 -23.57 -7.61
C GLY A 53 -15.29 -22.33 -7.64
N GLY A 54 -14.08 -22.42 -8.21
CA GLY A 54 -13.07 -21.37 -8.16
C GLY A 54 -13.52 -20.03 -8.72
N ALA A 55 -14.38 -20.03 -9.75
CA ALA A 55 -14.96 -18.81 -10.31
C ALA A 55 -15.75 -18.00 -9.26
N TYR A 56 -16.45 -18.68 -8.34
CA TYR A 56 -17.17 -18.00 -7.26
C TYR A 56 -16.23 -17.36 -6.25
N VAL A 57 -15.12 -18.03 -5.95
CA VAL A 57 -14.08 -17.55 -5.03
C VAL A 57 -13.38 -16.34 -5.64
N VAL A 58 -13.02 -16.40 -6.93
CA VAL A 58 -12.41 -15.27 -7.65
C VAL A 58 -13.32 -14.05 -7.61
N LYS A 59 -14.62 -14.21 -7.93
CA LYS A 59 -15.55 -13.08 -7.92
C LYS A 59 -15.71 -12.45 -6.53
N LEU A 60 -15.68 -13.26 -5.47
CA LEU A 60 -15.71 -12.76 -4.09
C LEU A 60 -14.45 -11.91 -3.77
N PHE A 61 -13.26 -12.41 -4.13
CA PHE A 61 -12.01 -11.68 -3.90
C PHE A 61 -11.92 -10.38 -4.71
N GLU A 62 -12.31 -10.40 -5.99
CA GLU A 62 -12.30 -9.22 -6.85
C GLU A 62 -13.17 -8.09 -6.28
N GLU A 63 -14.38 -8.42 -5.82
CA GLU A 63 -15.36 -7.43 -5.39
C GLU A 63 -15.10 -6.93 -3.96
N TYR A 64 -14.77 -7.84 -3.02
CA TYR A 64 -14.67 -7.51 -1.60
C TYR A 64 -13.24 -7.35 -1.07
N ALA A 65 -12.26 -8.09 -1.62
CA ALA A 65 -10.90 -8.05 -1.10
C ALA A 65 -10.08 -6.91 -1.72
N THR A 66 -10.20 -6.69 -3.03
CA THR A 66 -9.35 -5.71 -3.73
C THR A 66 -9.98 -4.31 -3.78
N GLY A 67 -11.24 -4.19 -4.21
CA GLY A 67 -11.90 -2.90 -4.47
C GLY A 67 -11.84 -1.92 -3.28
N PRO A 68 -12.58 -2.16 -2.20
CA PRO A 68 -12.67 -1.22 -1.07
C PRO A 68 -11.34 -1.06 -0.32
N ALA A 69 -10.52 -2.11 -0.23
CA ALA A 69 -9.24 -2.07 0.46
C ALA A 69 -8.23 -1.15 -0.24
N VAL A 70 -8.04 -1.33 -1.56
CA VAL A 70 -7.09 -0.50 -2.34
C VAL A 70 -7.53 0.96 -2.35
N LEU A 71 -8.82 1.25 -2.53
CA LEU A 71 -9.34 2.61 -2.48
C LEU A 71 -9.05 3.30 -1.14
N THR A 72 -9.22 2.57 -0.03
CA THR A 72 -8.94 3.08 1.32
C THR A 72 -7.46 3.33 1.52
N VAL A 73 -6.58 2.43 1.08
CA VAL A 73 -5.12 2.59 1.18
C VAL A 73 -4.65 3.81 0.39
N VAL A 74 -5.08 3.94 -0.87
CA VAL A 74 -4.70 5.07 -1.74
C VAL A 74 -5.26 6.39 -1.19
N PHE A 75 -6.46 6.38 -0.60
CA PHE A 75 -6.99 7.55 0.09
C PHE A 75 -6.10 7.98 1.26
N LEU A 76 -5.71 7.04 2.13
CA LEU A 76 -4.83 7.32 3.27
C LEU A 76 -3.46 7.81 2.81
N GLU A 77 -2.90 7.23 1.75
CA GLU A 77 -1.64 7.66 1.13
C GLU A 77 -1.74 9.09 0.57
N ALA A 78 -2.81 9.40 -0.15
CA ALA A 78 -3.04 10.74 -0.69
C ALA A 78 -3.15 11.79 0.42
N VAL A 79 -3.87 11.48 1.51
CA VAL A 79 -3.97 12.36 2.70
C VAL A 79 -2.63 12.50 3.40
N ALA A 80 -1.87 11.40 3.56
CA ALA A 80 -0.54 11.41 4.15
C ALA A 80 0.42 12.34 3.38
N VAL A 81 0.48 12.22 2.06
CA VAL A 81 1.37 13.06 1.23
C VAL A 81 0.89 14.50 1.16
N ALA A 82 -0.41 14.73 0.93
CA ALA A 82 -0.91 16.08 0.70
C ALA A 82 -0.94 16.94 1.97
N TRP A 83 -1.33 16.36 3.12
CA TRP A 83 -1.59 17.10 4.35
C TRP A 83 -0.54 16.88 5.43
N PHE A 84 -0.05 15.66 5.63
CA PHE A 84 0.95 15.39 6.67
C PHE A 84 2.37 15.75 6.22
N TYR A 85 2.79 15.27 5.05
CA TYR A 85 4.08 15.65 4.47
C TYR A 85 4.07 17.10 3.96
N GLY A 86 2.92 17.53 3.42
CA GLY A 86 2.66 18.91 3.02
C GLY A 86 2.95 19.17 1.55
N ILE A 87 1.95 19.71 0.85
CA ILE A 87 2.00 19.96 -0.60
C ILE A 87 3.16 20.86 -1.03
N THR A 88 3.57 21.81 -0.19
CA THR A 88 4.69 22.72 -0.48
C THR A 88 6.02 21.99 -0.54
N GLN A 89 6.27 21.06 0.39
CA GLN A 89 7.48 20.25 0.39
C GLN A 89 7.48 19.30 -0.81
N PHE A 90 6.35 18.62 -1.05
CA PHE A 90 6.20 17.77 -2.23
C PHE A 90 6.45 18.52 -3.55
N CYS A 91 5.98 19.76 -3.68
CA CYS A 91 6.25 20.58 -4.87
C CYS A 91 7.74 20.98 -5.00
N ASN A 92 8.45 21.14 -3.88
CA ASN A 92 9.88 21.41 -3.88
C ASN A 92 10.66 20.17 -4.32
N ASP A 93 10.30 19.00 -3.83
CA ASP A 93 10.93 17.73 -4.22
C ASP A 93 10.71 17.46 -5.72
N VAL A 94 9.50 17.69 -6.23
CA VAL A 94 9.20 17.58 -7.68
C VAL A 94 10.03 18.58 -8.49
N LYS A 95 10.22 19.81 -7.98
CA LYS A 95 11.07 20.82 -8.62
C LYS A 95 12.53 20.37 -8.66
N GLU A 96 13.02 19.75 -7.62
CA GLU A 96 14.39 19.21 -7.56
C GLU A 96 14.57 18.05 -8.55
N MET A 97 13.58 17.17 -8.68
CA MET A 97 13.62 16.03 -9.60
C MET A 97 13.51 16.43 -11.09
N LEU A 98 12.64 17.39 -11.41
CA LEU A 98 12.29 17.73 -12.80
C LEU A 98 12.87 19.08 -13.27
N GLY A 99 13.39 19.90 -12.37
CA GLY A 99 13.90 21.25 -12.64
C GLY A 99 12.83 22.35 -12.71
N PHE A 100 11.53 22.02 -12.63
CA PHE A 100 10.43 22.99 -12.68
C PHE A 100 9.37 22.72 -11.60
N THR A 101 8.75 23.79 -11.08
CA THR A 101 7.69 23.65 -10.08
C THR A 101 6.37 23.22 -10.72
N PRO A 102 5.65 22.24 -10.16
CA PRO A 102 4.30 21.92 -10.62
C PRO A 102 3.38 23.13 -10.42
N GLY A 103 2.55 23.42 -11.43
CA GLY A 103 1.63 24.55 -11.44
C GLY A 103 0.50 24.42 -10.42
N TRP A 104 -0.28 25.50 -10.26
CA TRP A 104 -1.40 25.57 -9.30
C TRP A 104 -2.45 24.47 -9.51
N TYR A 105 -2.75 24.13 -10.77
CA TYR A 105 -3.70 23.06 -11.10
C TYR A 105 -3.34 21.73 -10.41
N TRP A 106 -2.08 21.30 -10.53
CA TRP A 106 -1.61 20.05 -9.92
C TRP A 106 -1.70 20.07 -8.39
N ARG A 107 -1.42 21.22 -7.78
CA ARG A 107 -1.54 21.40 -6.31
C ARG A 107 -2.97 21.21 -5.84
N VAL A 108 -3.93 21.83 -6.53
CA VAL A 108 -5.36 21.69 -6.19
C VAL A 108 -5.84 20.25 -6.43
N CYS A 109 -5.38 19.62 -7.51
CA CYS A 109 -5.68 18.21 -7.78
C CYS A 109 -5.23 17.30 -6.63
N TRP A 110 -3.99 17.45 -6.17
CA TRP A 110 -3.44 16.59 -5.12
C TRP A 110 -4.03 16.87 -3.73
N VAL A 111 -4.30 18.14 -3.38
CA VAL A 111 -4.76 18.51 -2.04
C VAL A 111 -6.25 18.29 -1.84
N ALA A 112 -7.07 18.52 -2.88
CA ALA A 112 -8.52 18.52 -2.75
C ALA A 112 -9.18 17.50 -3.68
N ILE A 113 -8.92 17.56 -4.98
CA ILE A 113 -9.72 16.80 -5.96
C ILE A 113 -9.53 15.29 -5.79
N SER A 114 -8.28 14.81 -5.71
CA SER A 114 -7.99 13.38 -5.59
C SER A 114 -8.51 12.78 -4.28
N PRO A 115 -8.25 13.36 -3.08
CA PRO A 115 -8.81 12.83 -1.85
C PRO A 115 -10.34 12.85 -1.80
N ILE A 116 -10.99 13.90 -2.31
CA ILE A 116 -12.46 13.99 -2.36
C ILE A 116 -13.04 12.93 -3.30
N PHE A 117 -12.43 12.74 -4.47
CA PHE A 117 -12.86 11.71 -5.41
C PHE A 117 -12.73 10.30 -4.82
N LEU A 118 -11.60 9.98 -4.19
CA LEU A 118 -11.38 8.69 -3.54
C LEU A 118 -12.33 8.46 -2.36
N LEU A 119 -12.58 9.50 -1.56
CA LEU A 119 -13.53 9.45 -0.46
C LEU A 119 -14.95 9.20 -0.98
N PHE A 120 -15.37 9.90 -2.04
CA PHE A 120 -16.68 9.73 -2.64
C PHE A 120 -16.92 8.29 -3.15
N VAL A 121 -15.94 7.71 -3.86
CA VAL A 121 -16.04 6.33 -4.35
C VAL A 121 -16.10 5.34 -3.19
N THR A 122 -15.26 5.52 -2.17
CA THR A 122 -15.22 4.64 -0.99
C THR A 122 -16.55 4.69 -0.21
N CYS A 123 -17.08 5.88 0.06
CA CYS A 123 -18.37 6.06 0.72
C CYS A 123 -19.54 5.47 -0.10
N SER A 124 -19.49 5.59 -1.42
CA SER A 124 -20.50 5.00 -2.31
C SER A 124 -20.49 3.47 -2.23
N PHE A 125 -19.30 2.86 -2.20
CA PHE A 125 -19.12 1.41 -2.08
C PHE A 125 -19.63 0.87 -0.74
N LEU A 126 -19.40 1.60 0.36
CA LEU A 126 -19.91 1.23 1.69
C LEU A 126 -21.44 1.40 1.80
N SER A 127 -22.01 2.40 1.14
CA SER A 127 -23.45 2.69 1.23
C SER A 127 -24.29 1.74 0.39
N ASN A 128 -23.79 1.34 -0.77
CA ASN A 128 -24.47 0.44 -1.69
C ASN A 128 -23.55 -0.74 -2.04
N PRO A 129 -23.47 -1.76 -1.16
CA PRO A 129 -22.67 -2.93 -1.46
C PRO A 129 -23.24 -3.66 -2.68
N PRO A 130 -22.39 -4.07 -3.63
CA PRO A 130 -22.84 -4.77 -4.83
C PRO A 130 -23.47 -6.12 -4.45
N GLU A 131 -24.62 -6.42 -5.06
CA GLU A 131 -25.21 -7.75 -4.97
C GLU A 131 -24.29 -8.76 -5.66
N LEU A 132 -23.73 -9.68 -4.87
CA LEU A 132 -22.92 -10.78 -5.40
C LEU A 132 -23.82 -11.80 -6.09
N ARG A 133 -23.79 -11.78 -7.42
CA ARG A 133 -24.41 -12.81 -8.26
C ARG A 133 -23.42 -13.23 -9.32
N LEU A 134 -23.27 -14.54 -9.49
CA LEU A 134 -22.47 -15.10 -10.57
C LEU A 134 -23.24 -16.26 -11.20
N PHE A 135 -23.37 -16.23 -12.53
CA PHE A 135 -24.28 -17.10 -13.28
C PHE A 135 -25.72 -16.99 -12.73
N GLU A 136 -26.32 -18.08 -12.27
CA GLU A 136 -27.65 -18.13 -11.64
C GLU A 136 -27.59 -18.36 -10.12
N TYR A 137 -26.40 -18.27 -9.52
CA TYR A 137 -26.22 -18.48 -8.10
C TYR A 137 -26.20 -17.14 -7.34
N ASN A 138 -27.14 -16.99 -6.41
CA ASN A 138 -27.15 -15.88 -5.46
C ASN A 138 -26.30 -16.23 -4.26
N TYR A 139 -25.36 -15.36 -3.94
CA TYR A 139 -24.46 -15.58 -2.82
C TYR A 139 -25.22 -15.44 -1.50
N PRO A 140 -25.06 -16.40 -0.57
CA PRO A 140 -25.69 -16.33 0.74
C PRO A 140 -25.05 -15.23 1.60
N TYR A 141 -25.80 -14.66 2.54
CA TYR A 141 -25.38 -13.52 3.37
C TYR A 141 -24.04 -13.72 4.10
N TRP A 142 -23.71 -14.95 4.52
CA TRP A 142 -22.43 -15.23 5.18
C TRP A 142 -21.22 -14.90 4.31
N THR A 143 -21.33 -14.99 2.98
CA THR A 143 -20.24 -14.65 2.05
C THR A 143 -19.93 -13.16 2.06
N THR A 144 -20.95 -12.31 2.19
CA THR A 144 -20.79 -10.86 2.36
C THR A 144 -20.01 -10.55 3.64
N VAL A 145 -20.35 -11.21 4.75
CA VAL A 145 -19.62 -11.06 6.03
C VAL A 145 -18.15 -11.47 5.86
N VAL A 146 -17.89 -12.63 5.24
CA VAL A 146 -16.54 -13.09 4.93
C VAL A 146 -15.79 -12.10 4.02
N GLY A 147 -16.46 -11.57 2.99
CA GLY A 147 -15.90 -10.57 2.10
C GLY A 147 -15.44 -9.31 2.86
N TYR A 148 -16.28 -8.78 3.75
CA TYR A 148 -15.90 -7.65 4.61
C TYR A 148 -14.74 -7.99 5.54
N CYS A 149 -14.71 -9.18 6.14
CA CYS A 149 -13.58 -9.62 6.96
C CYS A 149 -12.27 -9.64 6.14
N ILE A 150 -12.30 -10.14 4.90
CA ILE A 150 -11.12 -10.17 4.03
C ILE A 150 -10.68 -8.74 3.69
N GLY A 151 -11.60 -7.88 3.23
CA GLY A 151 -11.27 -6.51 2.86
C GLY A 151 -10.68 -5.71 4.03
N THR A 152 -11.31 -5.79 5.21
CA THR A 152 -10.85 -5.10 6.42
C THR A 152 -9.56 -5.65 7.01
N SER A 153 -9.26 -6.95 6.82
CA SER A 153 -8.04 -7.57 7.34
C SER A 153 -6.76 -6.97 6.78
N SER A 154 -6.79 -6.43 5.56
CA SER A 154 -5.64 -5.76 4.93
C SER A 154 -5.47 -4.32 5.45
N VAL A 155 -6.58 -3.58 5.58
CA VAL A 155 -6.58 -2.17 6.00
C VAL A 155 -6.23 -2.02 7.48
N ILE A 156 -6.62 -2.98 8.33
CA ILE A 156 -6.39 -2.93 9.78
C ILE A 156 -4.89 -2.97 10.16
N CYS A 157 -4.01 -3.43 9.26
CA CYS A 157 -2.56 -3.38 9.46
C CYS A 157 -2.05 -1.95 9.69
N ILE A 158 -2.66 -0.95 9.03
CA ILE A 158 -2.28 0.47 9.15
C ILE A 158 -2.50 1.01 10.57
N PRO A 159 -3.73 0.96 11.15
CA PRO A 159 -3.94 1.42 12.52
C PRO A 159 -3.21 0.56 13.55
N ILE A 160 -3.04 -0.74 13.32
CA ILE A 160 -2.22 -1.60 14.22
C ILE A 160 -0.79 -1.07 14.28
N TYR A 161 -0.18 -0.77 13.13
CA TYR A 161 1.17 -0.22 13.08
C TYR A 161 1.25 1.17 13.75
N MET A 162 0.25 2.02 13.54
CA MET A 162 0.17 3.33 14.20
C MET A 162 0.15 3.20 15.73
N VAL A 163 -0.68 2.30 16.27
CA VAL A 163 -0.76 2.04 17.72
C VAL A 163 0.55 1.45 18.24
N TYR A 164 1.13 0.49 17.51
CA TYR A 164 2.42 -0.10 17.86
C TYR A 164 3.53 0.97 17.98
N ARG A 165 3.63 1.87 17.00
CA ARG A 165 4.60 2.99 17.01
C ARG A 165 4.36 3.96 18.17
N LEU A 166 3.11 4.23 18.54
CA LEU A 166 2.77 5.09 19.67
C LEU A 166 3.10 4.45 21.03
N ILE A 167 3.05 3.11 21.16
CA ILE A 167 3.38 2.42 22.41
C ILE A 167 4.89 2.36 22.62
N ILE A 168 5.66 2.07 21.57
CA ILE A 168 7.11 1.86 21.68
C ILE A 168 7.90 3.18 21.82
N THR A 169 7.36 4.29 21.30
CA THR A 169 8.04 5.59 21.34
C THR A 169 7.96 6.19 22.75
N PRO A 170 9.09 6.45 23.43
CA PRO A 170 9.08 7.10 24.74
C PRO A 170 8.68 8.57 24.63
N GLY A 171 8.05 9.11 25.67
CA GLY A 171 7.65 10.52 25.76
C GLY A 171 6.18 10.74 26.07
N THR A 172 5.73 12.00 26.03
CA THR A 172 4.31 12.38 26.19
C THR A 172 3.51 12.17 24.89
N LEU A 173 2.18 12.09 24.96
CA LEU A 173 1.33 11.83 23.78
C LEU A 173 1.54 12.86 22.65
N LYS A 174 1.71 14.15 22.98
CA LYS A 174 1.95 15.20 21.99
C LYS A 174 3.32 15.04 21.32
N GLU A 175 4.35 14.75 22.10
CA GLU A 175 5.70 14.51 21.57
C GLU A 175 5.76 13.25 20.70
N ARG A 176 5.07 12.17 21.10
CA ARG A 176 5.00 10.94 20.31
C ARG A 176 4.35 11.15 18.95
N ILE A 177 3.22 11.87 18.92
CA ILE A 177 2.51 12.18 17.66
C ILE A 177 3.38 13.09 16.78
N LEU A 178 3.95 14.16 17.35
CA LEU A 178 4.80 15.08 16.59
C LEU A 178 6.04 14.38 16.02
N LYS A 179 6.68 13.51 16.81
CA LYS A 179 7.81 12.71 16.37
C LYS A 179 7.42 11.68 15.30
N SER A 180 6.19 11.17 15.31
CA SER A 180 5.72 10.19 14.33
C SER A 180 5.33 10.82 12.98
N ILE A 181 4.97 12.10 12.97
CA ILE A 181 4.60 12.85 11.76
C ILE A 181 5.83 13.49 11.10
N THR A 182 6.84 13.84 11.89
CA THR A 182 8.08 14.41 11.37
C THR A 182 8.88 13.34 10.60
N PRO A 183 9.22 13.55 9.31
CA PRO A 183 10.03 12.60 8.56
C PRO A 183 11.45 12.51 9.16
N GLU A 184 12.08 11.34 9.01
CA GLU A 184 13.47 11.16 9.41
C GLU A 184 14.35 12.12 8.59
N THR A 185 15.11 12.97 9.28
CA THR A 185 16.13 13.78 8.61
C THR A 185 17.26 12.83 8.25
N ALA A 186 17.71 12.83 7.00
CA ALA A 186 18.88 12.07 6.59
C ALA A 186 20.05 12.46 7.50
N THR A 187 20.37 11.61 8.47
CA THR A 187 21.59 11.77 9.25
C THR A 187 22.69 11.51 8.23
N GLU A 188 23.52 12.50 7.95
CA GLU A 188 24.77 12.26 7.23
C GLU A 188 25.44 11.08 7.93
N ILE A 189 25.48 9.93 7.26
CA ILE A 189 26.31 8.82 7.70
C ILE A 189 27.69 9.46 7.78
N PRO A 190 28.36 9.55 8.95
CA PRO A 190 29.71 10.06 8.97
C PRO A 190 30.48 9.13 8.05
N PHE A 191 30.89 9.67 6.91
CA PHE A 191 31.74 8.99 5.94
C PHE A 191 33.04 8.73 6.69
N GLY A 192 33.09 7.60 7.39
CA GLY A 192 34.27 7.16 8.10
C GLY A 192 35.38 7.06 7.08
N ASP A 193 36.38 7.92 7.25
CA ASP A 193 37.70 7.94 6.62
C ASP A 193 38.06 6.65 5.87
N ILE A 194 37.61 6.52 4.61
CA ILE A 194 38.37 5.75 3.63
C ILE A 194 39.43 6.72 3.14
N ARG A 195 40.51 6.83 3.93
CA ARG A 195 41.80 7.31 3.43
C ARG A 195 42.15 6.46 2.22
N MET A 196 41.93 6.99 1.03
CA MET A 196 42.63 6.59 -0.18
C MET A 196 44.11 6.94 0.04
N ASN A 197 44.82 6.08 0.78
CA ASN A 197 46.26 6.09 0.79
C ASN A 197 46.67 5.45 -0.54
N ALA A 198 47.03 6.31 -1.48
CA ALA A 198 47.89 5.94 -2.59
C ALA A 198 49.16 5.30 -2.02
N VAL A 199 49.40 4.04 -2.37
CA VAL A 199 50.70 3.48 -2.76
C VAL A 199 50.43 2.45 -3.85
#